data_AF-A0A8K0K1W9-F1
#
_entry.id   AF-A0A8K0K1W9-F1
#
_cell.length_a   1.000
_cell.length_b   1.000
_cell.length_c   1.000
_cell.angle_alpha   90.00
_cell.angle_beta   90.00
_cell.angle_gamma   90.00
#
_symmetry.space_group_name_H-M   'P 1'
#
loop_
_entity.id
_entity.type
_entity.pdbx_description
1 polymer ?
#
loop_
_entity_poly.entity_id
_entity_poly.type
_entity_poly.pdbx_seq_one_letter_code
_entity_poly.pdbx_strand_id
1 'polypeptide(L)'
;MSRSVTVAVAYIMSVTSLNWKEALKVVRVGRAVANPNFGFLKQLHEFEESRLNEERRRLKERYPSMALVESDEEQCRHLLISYQSLILSRDICDGQCSYGQVCPTGVCRIASKRQVLHDLIALQKSCSSAPP
;
A
#
# COMPACT_ATOMS: atom_id res chain seq x y z
N MET A 1 -12.25 9.13 -2.96
CA MET A 1 -12.17 7.73 -2.46
C MET A 1 -10.81 7.40 -1.85
N SER A 2 -10.28 8.25 -0.96
CA SER A 2 -8.89 8.11 -0.47
C SER A 2 -8.82 7.82 1.03
N ARG A 3 -9.62 8.54 1.83
CA ARG A 3 -9.59 8.46 3.31
C ARG A 3 -9.80 7.04 3.84
N SER A 4 -10.85 6.36 3.40
CA SER A 4 -11.14 4.99 3.86
C SER A 4 -10.08 3.97 3.41
N VAL A 5 -9.51 4.15 2.21
CA VAL A 5 -8.43 3.30 1.72
C VAL A 5 -7.19 3.43 2.59
N THR A 6 -6.81 4.66 2.95
CA THR A 6 -5.65 4.92 3.81
C THR A 6 -5.78 4.25 5.17
N VAL A 7 -6.96 4.35 5.81
CA VAL A 7 -7.21 3.71 7.11
C VAL A 7 -7.16 2.18 6.99
N ALA A 8 -7.76 1.61 5.94
CA ALA A 8 -7.71 0.17 5.70
C ALA A 8 -6.28 -0.33 5.48
N VAL A 9 -5.46 0.41 4.71
CA VAL A 9 -4.04 0.08 4.50
C VAL A 9 -3.28 0.10 5.82
N ALA A 10 -3.41 1.17 6.62
CA ALA A 10 -2.75 1.28 7.91
C ALA A 10 -3.16 0.15 8.87
N TYR A 11 -4.44 -0.24 8.87
CA TYR A 11 -4.92 -1.38 9.66
C TYR A 11 -4.26 -2.70 9.23
N ILE A 12 -4.26 -3.02 7.94
CA ILE A 12 -3.64 -4.25 7.41
C ILE A 12 -2.15 -4.29 7.78
N MET A 13 -1.42 -3.17 7.62
CA MET A 13 -0.02 -3.09 8.05
C MET A 13 0.14 -3.40 9.54
N SER A 14 -0.79 -2.94 10.38
CA SER A 14 -0.71 -3.05 11.84
C SER A 14 -0.98 -4.47 12.36
N VAL A 15 -1.79 -5.27 11.64
CA VAL A 15 -2.13 -6.64 12.02
C VAL A 15 -1.36 -7.72 11.26
N THR A 16 -0.56 -7.34 10.26
CA THR A 16 0.30 -8.23 9.47
C THR A 16 1.74 -7.73 9.43
N SER A 17 2.62 -8.46 8.75
CA SER A 17 4.02 -8.13 8.49
C SER A 17 4.22 -7.14 7.33
N LEU A 18 3.17 -6.83 6.58
CA LEU A 18 3.24 -6.05 5.34
C LEU A 18 3.65 -4.58 5.52
N ASN A 19 4.37 -4.06 4.52
CA ASN A 19 4.62 -2.63 4.35
C ASN A 19 3.43 -1.91 3.68
N TRP A 20 3.45 -0.57 3.61
CA TRP A 20 2.32 0.19 3.05
C TRP A 20 2.06 -0.10 1.57
N LYS A 21 3.10 -0.42 0.80
CA LYS A 21 2.97 -0.74 -0.64
C LYS A 21 2.28 -2.08 -0.82
N GLU A 22 2.64 -3.08 -0.03
CA GLU A 22 2.04 -4.41 -0.03
C GLU A 22 0.60 -4.37 0.46
N ALA A 23 0.35 -3.72 1.60
CA ALA A 23 -1.01 -3.56 2.13
C ALA A 23 -1.92 -2.81 1.13
N LEU A 24 -1.41 -1.81 0.40
CA LEU A 24 -2.17 -1.17 -0.68
C LEU A 24 -2.49 -2.11 -1.84
N LYS A 25 -1.57 -3.03 -2.21
CA LYS A 25 -1.86 -4.07 -3.23
C LYS A 25 -2.97 -5.00 -2.77
N VAL A 26 -2.94 -5.43 -1.50
CA VAL A 26 -4.00 -6.25 -0.89
C VAL A 26 -5.37 -5.56 -1.01
N VAL A 27 -5.46 -4.27 -0.64
CA VAL A 27 -6.71 -3.50 -0.79
C VAL A 27 -7.14 -3.38 -2.25
N ARG A 28 -6.21 -3.28 -3.21
CA ARG A 28 -6.52 -3.17 -4.64
C ARG A 28 -7.13 -4.45 -5.23
N VAL A 29 -6.88 -5.62 -4.66
CA VAL A 29 -7.55 -6.86 -5.09
C VAL A 29 -9.05 -6.78 -4.84
N GLY A 30 -9.46 -6.35 -3.64
CA GLY A 30 -10.89 -6.15 -3.33
C GLY A 30 -11.50 -4.87 -3.91
N ARG A 31 -10.67 -3.88 -4.26
CA ARG A 31 -11.11 -2.60 -4.82
C ARG A 31 -10.06 -2.03 -5.79
N ALA A 32 -10.16 -2.40 -7.06
CA ALA A 32 -9.20 -2.02 -8.10
C ALA A 32 -8.93 -0.50 -8.25
N VAL A 33 -9.92 0.34 -7.91
CA VAL A 33 -9.81 1.81 -7.96
C VAL A 33 -9.16 2.43 -6.71
N ALA A 34 -8.70 1.63 -5.74
CA ALA A 34 -8.05 2.11 -4.53
C ALA A 34 -6.76 2.87 -4.85
N ASN A 35 -6.82 4.19 -4.66
CA ASN A 35 -5.74 5.11 -4.99
C ASN A 35 -5.70 6.28 -4.00
N PRO A 36 -4.98 6.14 -2.87
CA PRO A 36 -4.78 7.25 -1.96
C PRO A 36 -4.11 8.43 -2.65
N ASN A 37 -4.44 9.67 -2.24
CA ASN A 37 -3.71 10.84 -2.70
C ASN A 37 -2.27 10.86 -2.15
N PHE A 38 -1.42 11.69 -2.74
CA PHE A 38 0.00 11.77 -2.36
C PHE A 38 0.22 12.05 -0.87
N GLY A 39 -0.52 12.99 -0.29
CA GLY A 39 -0.42 13.32 1.14
C GLY A 39 -0.67 12.12 2.03
N PHE A 40 -1.65 11.27 1.70
CA PHE A 40 -1.90 10.05 2.43
C PHE A 40 -0.86 8.96 2.18
N LEU A 41 -0.32 8.84 0.96
CA LEU A 41 0.80 7.92 0.70
C LEU A 41 2.03 8.30 1.53
N LYS A 42 2.32 9.60 1.64
CA LYS A 42 3.38 10.11 2.51
C LYS A 42 3.12 9.77 3.98
N GLN A 43 1.90 9.99 4.47
CA GLN A 43 1.53 9.63 5.85
C GLN A 43 1.64 8.11 6.12
N LEU A 44 1.31 7.26 5.14
CA LEU A 44 1.49 5.80 5.26
C LEU A 44 2.97 5.41 5.32
N HIS A 45 3.82 6.06 4.54
CA HIS A 45 5.27 5.88 4.60
C HIS A 45 5.83 6.31 5.96
N GLU A 46 5.48 7.51 6.42
CA GLU A 46 5.88 8.02 7.74
C GLU A 46 5.39 7.10 8.87
N PHE A 47 4.17 6.56 8.74
CA PHE A 47 3.64 5.59 9.69
C PHE A 47 4.46 4.29 9.71
N GLU A 48 4.84 3.77 8.54
CA GLU A 48 5.71 2.59 8.42
C GLU A 48 7.06 2.79 9.12
N GLU A 49 7.71 3.92 8.89
CA GLU A 49 9.05 4.19 9.41
C GLU A 49 9.07 4.46 10.92
N SER A 50 8.09 5.20 11.44
CA SER A 50 8.17 5.79 12.77
C SER A 50 7.22 5.20 13.81
N ARG A 51 6.12 4.57 13.39
CA ARG A 51 5.01 4.24 14.31
C ARG A 51 4.48 2.81 14.19
N LEU A 52 4.72 2.14 13.07
CA LEU A 52 4.14 0.83 12.79
C LEU A 52 4.58 -0.24 13.79
N ASN A 53 5.86 -0.27 14.16
CA ASN A 53 6.37 -1.26 15.11
C ASN A 53 5.74 -1.10 16.50
N GLU A 54 5.58 0.14 16.94
CA GLU A 54 4.91 0.46 18.20
C GLU A 54 3.42 0.09 18.15
N GLU A 55 2.76 0.33 17.02
CA GLU A 55 1.37 -0.06 16.82
C GLU A 55 1.19 -1.59 16.89
N ARG A 56 2.04 -2.35 16.22
CA ARG A 56 2.06 -3.82 16.27
C ARG A 56 2.28 -4.32 17.70
N ARG A 57 3.19 -3.70 18.45
CA ARG A 57 3.43 -4.02 19.87
C ARG A 57 2.19 -3.75 20.72
N ARG A 58 1.59 -2.57 20.58
CA ARG A 58 0.36 -2.19 21.30
C ARG A 58 -0.78 -3.16 21.03
N LEU A 59 -0.96 -3.60 19.78
CA LEU A 59 -1.99 -4.58 19.43
C LEU A 59 -1.72 -5.95 20.05
N LYS A 60 -0.47 -6.42 20.07
CA LYS A 60 -0.05 -7.65 20.76
C LYS A 60 -0.35 -7.60 22.26
N GLU A 61 -0.04 -6.49 22.90
CA GLU A 61 -0.30 -6.29 24.34
C GLU A 61 -1.80 -6.26 24.64
N ARG A 62 -2.59 -5.64 23.77
CA ARG A 62 -4.05 -5.52 23.95
C ARG A 62 -4.82 -6.80 23.62
N TYR A 63 -4.33 -7.59 22.67
CA TYR A 63 -4.99 -8.80 22.17
C TYR A 63 -4.02 -10.00 22.12
N PRO A 64 -3.57 -10.50 23.29
CA PRO A 64 -2.45 -11.46 23.37
C PRO A 64 -2.73 -12.83 22.78
N SER A 65 -4.00 -13.21 22.56
CA SER A 65 -4.31 -14.49 21.91
C SER A 65 -3.76 -14.57 20.49
N MET A 66 -3.63 -13.42 19.80
CA MET A 66 -3.10 -13.30 18.43
C MET A 66 -3.68 -14.35 17.46
N ALA A 67 -4.90 -14.83 17.74
CA ALA A 67 -5.45 -16.04 17.13
C ALA A 67 -5.68 -15.90 15.61
N LEU A 68 -5.76 -14.67 15.12
CA LEU A 68 -6.00 -14.36 13.72
C LEU A 68 -4.72 -14.09 12.93
N VAL A 69 -3.56 -13.90 13.58
CA VAL A 69 -2.34 -13.44 12.90
C VAL A 69 -1.95 -14.37 11.75
N GLU A 70 -1.91 -15.68 12.00
CA GLU A 70 -1.51 -16.65 10.97
C GLU A 70 -2.49 -16.66 9.79
N SER A 71 -3.79 -16.63 10.08
CA SER A 71 -4.83 -16.55 9.04
C SER A 71 -4.77 -15.22 8.26
N ASP A 72 -4.56 -14.10 8.94
CA ASP A 72 -4.48 -12.77 8.30
C ASP A 72 -3.25 -12.68 7.39
N GLU A 73 -2.10 -13.19 7.84
CA GLU A 73 -0.86 -13.28 7.05
C GLU A 73 -1.06 -14.18 5.82
N GLU A 74 -1.66 -15.35 5.99
CA GLU A 74 -1.92 -16.27 4.89
C GLU A 74 -2.89 -15.67 3.86
N GLN A 75 -3.99 -15.06 4.31
CA GLN A 75 -4.94 -14.38 3.41
C GLN A 75 -4.26 -13.24 2.66
N CYS A 76 -3.45 -12.43 3.33
CA CYS A 76 -2.70 -11.35 2.69
C CYS A 76 -1.70 -11.89 1.65
N ARG A 77 -1.01 -13.00 1.94
CA ARG A 77 -0.13 -13.67 0.98
C ARG A 77 -0.90 -14.13 -0.27
N HIS A 78 -2.06 -14.76 -0.10
CA HIS A 78 -2.90 -15.17 -1.22
C HIS A 78 -3.37 -13.99 -2.07
N LEU A 79 -3.77 -12.89 -1.43
CA LEU A 79 -4.18 -11.66 -2.13
C LEU A 79 -3.01 -11.02 -2.89
N LEU A 80 -1.79 -11.03 -2.35
CA LEU A 80 -0.61 -10.54 -3.07
C LEU A 80 -0.29 -11.36 -4.32
N ILE A 81 -0.48 -12.68 -4.27
CA ILE A 81 -0.35 -13.55 -5.45
C ILE A 81 -1.46 -13.23 -6.47
N SER A 82 -2.71 -13.14 -6.00
CA SER A 82 -3.85 -12.77 -6.85
C SER A 82 -3.65 -11.42 -7.53
N TYR A 83 -3.11 -10.42 -6.83
CA TYR A 83 -2.76 -9.12 -7.39
C TYR A 83 -1.86 -9.25 -8.62
N GLN A 84 -0.84 -10.11 -8.59
CA GLN A 84 0.04 -10.32 -9.74
C GLN A 84 -0.71 -10.95 -10.93
N SER A 85 -1.56 -11.95 -10.67
CA SER A 85 -2.41 -12.55 -11.71
C SER A 85 -3.37 -11.52 -12.34
N LEU A 86 -3.94 -10.62 -11.55
CA LEU A 86 -4.85 -9.55 -12.00
C LEU A 86 -4.12 -8.48 -12.83
N ILE A 87 -2.85 -8.20 -12.53
CA ILE A 87 -2.02 -7.32 -13.36
C ILE A 87 -1.73 -7.96 -14.72
N LEU A 88 -1.38 -9.26 -14.73
CA LEU A 88 -1.06 -10.00 -15.95
C LEU A 88 -2.27 -10.15 -16.88
N SER A 89 -3.45 -10.41 -16.32
CA SER A 89 -4.73 -10.49 -17.06
C SER A 89 -5.27 -9.12 -17.48
N ARG A 90 -4.67 -8.02 -17.01
CA ARG A 90 -5.09 -6.63 -17.25
C ARG A 90 -6.45 -6.29 -16.65
N ASP A 91 -6.89 -7.02 -15.62
CA ASP A 91 -8.08 -6.69 -14.84
C ASP A 91 -7.85 -5.47 -13.93
N ILE A 92 -6.60 -5.29 -13.46
CA ILE A 92 -6.17 -4.12 -12.69
C ILE A 92 -4.91 -3.47 -13.29
N CYS A 93 -4.58 -2.24 -12.86
CA CYS A 93 -3.33 -1.56 -13.24
C CYS A 93 -2.58 -1.13 -11.97
N ASP A 94 -1.26 -1.28 -11.98
CA ASP A 94 -0.36 -0.91 -10.89
C ASP A 94 -0.10 0.60 -10.82
N GLY A 95 -0.39 1.30 -11.91
CA GLY A 95 -0.19 2.73 -12.06
C GLY A 95 0.81 3.11 -13.15
N GLN A 96 1.40 2.13 -13.84
CA GLN A 96 2.45 2.31 -14.84
C GLN A 96 1.96 2.00 -16.28
N CYS A 97 0.65 2.02 -16.50
CA CYS A 97 0.03 1.80 -17.80
C CYS A 97 0.68 2.70 -18.90
N SER A 98 1.12 2.09 -20.01
CA SER A 98 1.80 2.76 -21.12
C SER A 98 0.94 3.84 -21.78
N TYR A 99 1.59 4.89 -22.31
CA TYR A 99 0.91 5.97 -23.02
C TYR A 99 0.11 5.44 -24.22
N GLY A 100 -1.13 5.90 -24.38
CA GLY A 100 -2.03 5.46 -25.45
C GLY A 100 -2.84 4.18 -25.17
N GLN A 101 -2.57 3.45 -24.08
CA GLN A 101 -3.35 2.27 -23.70
C GLN A 101 -4.55 2.65 -22.80
N VAL A 102 -5.67 1.95 -22.98
CA VAL A 102 -6.83 2.07 -22.10
C VAL A 102 -6.49 1.46 -20.74
N CYS A 103 -6.42 2.30 -19.71
CA CYS A 103 -6.22 1.83 -18.34
C CYS A 103 -7.48 1.06 -17.88
N PRO A 104 -7.36 -0.21 -17.47
CA PRO A 104 -8.53 -1.03 -17.07
C PRO A 104 -9.26 -0.46 -15.85
N THR A 105 -8.53 0.24 -14.99
CA THR A 105 -9.08 0.85 -13.76
C THR A 105 -9.34 2.34 -13.89
N GLY A 106 -9.06 2.95 -15.05
CA GLY A 106 -9.25 4.39 -15.31
C GLY A 106 -8.35 5.34 -14.51
N VAL A 107 -7.59 4.87 -13.52
CA VAL A 107 -6.81 5.72 -12.59
C VAL A 107 -5.52 6.31 -13.19
N CYS A 108 -4.99 5.76 -14.28
CA CYS A 108 -3.75 6.28 -14.89
C CYS A 108 -3.97 7.50 -15.81
N ARG A 109 -5.22 7.80 -16.20
CA ARG A 109 -5.54 8.92 -17.10
C ARG A 109 -5.77 10.25 -16.39
N ILE A 110 -5.69 10.30 -15.07
CA ILE A 110 -5.71 11.54 -14.30
C ILE A 110 -4.28 12.10 -14.34
N ALA A 111 -4.07 13.16 -15.12
CA ALA A 111 -2.80 13.84 -15.30
C ALA A 111 -2.19 14.29 -13.95
N SER A 112 -1.35 13.44 -13.32
CA SER A 112 -0.55 13.82 -12.13
C SER A 112 0.49 12.79 -11.66
N LYS A 113 0.59 11.59 -12.25
CA LYS A 113 1.50 10.54 -11.71
C LYS A 113 3.00 10.81 -11.92
N ARG A 114 3.38 11.64 -12.89
CA ARG A 114 4.79 12.04 -13.09
C ARG A 114 5.34 12.81 -11.88
N GLN A 115 4.50 13.60 -11.23
CA GLN A 115 4.84 14.36 -10.03
C GLN A 115 5.01 13.42 -8.83
N VAL A 116 4.05 12.51 -8.60
CA VAL A 116 4.08 11.57 -7.47
C VAL A 116 5.26 10.61 -7.50
N LEU A 117 5.62 10.05 -8.66
CA LEU A 117 6.78 9.16 -8.78
C LEU A 117 8.09 9.94 -8.56
N HIS A 118 8.19 11.17 -9.08
CA HIS A 118 9.32 12.05 -8.82
C HIS A 118 9.44 12.41 -7.34
N ASP A 119 8.33 12.70 -6.67
CA ASP A 119 8.30 13.06 -5.25
C ASP A 119 8.59 11.86 -4.34
N LEU A 120 8.16 10.65 -4.70
CA LEU A 120 8.52 9.41 -3.99
C LEU A 120 10.01 9.07 -4.14
N ILE A 121 10.58 9.25 -5.34
CA ILE A 121 12.02 9.09 -5.58
C ILE A 121 12.82 10.16 -4.81
N ALA A 122 12.30 11.39 -4.71
CA ALA A 122 12.92 12.47 -3.95
C ALA A 122 12.92 12.18 -2.44
N LEU A 123 11.83 11.67 -1.87
CA LEU A 123 11.75 11.24 -0.47
C LEU A 123 12.74 10.11 -0.16
N GLN A 124 12.90 9.16 -1.08
CA GLN A 124 13.84 8.05 -0.91
C GLN A 124 15.31 8.51 -0.98
N LYS A 125 15.60 9.61 -1.68
CA LYS A 125 16.95 10.20 -1.80
C LYS A 125 17.32 11.12 -0.64
N SER A 126 16.37 11.78 0.01
CA SER A 126 16.65 12.69 1.15
C SER A 126 17.07 11.98 2.44
N CYS A 127 16.77 10.68 2.58
CA CYS A 127 17.10 9.90 3.78
C CYS A 127 18.45 9.14 3.68
N SER A 128 19.02 8.99 2.47
CA SER A 128 20.31 8.30 2.29
C SER A 128 21.55 9.18 2.57
N SER A 129 21.36 10.42 3.03
CA SER A 129 22.43 11.39 3.31
C SER A 129 22.58 11.76 4.79
N ALA A 130 21.97 11.02 5.72
CA ALA A 130 22.26 11.18 7.13
C ALA A 130 23.64 10.56 7.44
N PRO A 131 24.62 11.32 7.97
CA PRO A 131 25.91 10.76 8.35
C PRO A 131 25.76 9.81 9.55
N PRO A 132 26.71 8.87 9.76
CA PRO A 132 26.67 7.90 10.85
C PRO A 132 26.70 8.55 12.25
#